data_AF-A0A850Y5U7-F1
#
_entry.id   AF-A0A850Y5U7-F1
#
_cell.length_a   1.000
_cell.length_b   1.000
_cell.length_c   1.000
_cell.angle_alpha   90.00
_cell.angle_beta   90.00
_cell.angle_gamma   90.00
#
_symmetry.space_group_name_H-M   'P 1'
#
loop_
_entity.id
_entity.type
_entity.pdbx_description
1 polymer ?
#
loop_
_entity_poly.entity_id
_entity_poly.type
_entity_poly.pdbx_seq_one_letter_code
_entity_poly.pdbx_strand_id
1 'polypeptide(L)'
;SVTWLEVTEIKLPAENNSLVQNSTRPFRIQKFTFKEAFFTDQTISQAIVLLKEITSLKELEAINCVLEGKGIWNTEEIAKSGQSFVESVTIIKIMIQNFHLFFDLEGMESQINKLKRLTIASSNVFMVPCKLARNFLSLLYLDFHDNLLVNNRLDETICKGSWPSLQTLNLSQNSLKSLEQTAKYISRLPNLNNLDISQNNFGEIPDVCEWPKALKYLNLSSTQIPKVTTCLPRTLEVLDVSGNNLKEFGLPLPFLKELYLTRNQLKTLPGAAPIPNLVALSVRRNKLNGFSKEEFEGAQVGAVHLSLMECHRSLVVSLICVLVFLVILLLVAVGHKYHVVWYLRMTWAWLRAKRKPKRAPPKDICYDAFVSYSENDSDWVENTMVRELEQACPPFRLCLHKRDFVPGKWIVDNIIDSIEKSHKTLFVLSEHFVQSEWCKYELDFSHFRLFDENNDAAILVLLEPIQSKAIPKRFCKLRKIMNTKTYLEWPAGEEQQQVFWENLKGALKS
;
A
#
# COMPACT_ATOMS: atom_id res chain seq x y z
N SER A 1 -19.43 -18.43 -1.19
CA SER A 1 -18.10 -18.65 -1.82
C SER A 1 -17.19 -17.55 -1.34
N VAL A 2 -16.22 -17.87 -0.49
CA VAL A 2 -15.23 -16.90 0.00
C VAL A 2 -14.09 -16.89 -1.01
N THR A 3 -14.04 -15.93 -1.92
CA THR A 3 -12.97 -15.88 -2.94
C THR A 3 -11.60 -15.58 -2.34
N TRP A 4 -11.59 -14.83 -1.23
CA TRP A 4 -10.40 -14.41 -0.52
C TRP A 4 -10.60 -14.60 0.98
N LEU A 5 -9.67 -15.31 1.61
CA LEU A 5 -9.61 -15.49 3.04
C LEU A 5 -8.33 -14.83 3.57
N GLU A 6 -8.49 -13.86 4.46
CA GLU A 6 -7.40 -13.22 5.17
C GLU A 6 -7.43 -13.63 6.64
N VAL A 7 -6.25 -13.95 7.17
CA VAL A 7 -6.03 -14.42 8.52
C VAL A 7 -4.96 -13.57 9.17
N THR A 8 -5.28 -12.90 10.27
CA THR A 8 -4.42 -11.94 10.98
C THR A 8 -4.09 -12.42 12.40
N GLU A 9 -2.86 -12.19 12.86
CA GLU A 9 -2.42 -12.42 14.26
C GLU A 9 -2.62 -13.86 14.77
N ILE A 10 -2.61 -14.85 13.87
CA ILE A 10 -2.80 -16.25 14.27
C ILE A 10 -1.47 -16.87 14.72
N LYS A 11 -1.53 -17.52 15.88
CA LYS A 11 -0.60 -18.58 16.29
C LYS A 11 -1.30 -19.91 16.01
N LEU A 12 -0.88 -20.63 14.99
CA LEU A 12 -1.42 -21.96 14.73
C LEU A 12 -0.91 -22.91 15.83
N PRO A 13 -1.77 -23.48 16.69
CA PRO A 13 -1.34 -24.55 17.58
C PRO A 13 -0.95 -25.76 16.74
N ALA A 14 0.04 -26.53 17.19
CA ALA A 14 0.51 -27.76 16.51
C ALA A 14 -0.51 -28.92 16.57
N GLU A 15 -1.75 -28.67 17.03
CA GLU A 15 -2.77 -29.69 17.21
C GLU A 15 -3.43 -30.05 15.87
N ASN A 16 -3.60 -31.36 15.68
CA ASN A 16 -3.95 -32.08 14.45
C ASN A 16 -5.38 -31.84 13.94
N ASN A 17 -6.02 -30.73 14.27
CA ASN A 17 -7.40 -30.46 13.91
C ASN A 17 -7.44 -29.88 12.49
N SER A 18 -7.98 -30.66 11.55
CA SER A 18 -8.24 -30.23 10.18
C SER A 18 -8.91 -28.85 10.16
N LEU A 19 -8.37 -27.91 9.38
CA LEU A 19 -8.96 -26.58 9.16
C LEU A 19 -10.39 -26.66 8.57
N VAL A 20 -10.81 -27.83 8.10
CA VAL A 20 -12.10 -28.09 7.47
C VAL A 20 -12.88 -29.14 8.27
N GLN A 21 -13.11 -28.92 9.57
CA GLN A 21 -14.14 -29.70 10.28
C GLN A 21 -15.53 -29.14 9.96
N ASN A 22 -16.37 -30.00 9.34
CA ASN A 22 -17.81 -29.81 9.16
C ASN A 22 -18.26 -28.59 8.34
N SER A 23 -17.93 -28.56 7.05
CA SER A 23 -18.68 -27.72 6.10
C SER A 23 -19.38 -28.56 5.03
N THR A 24 -20.71 -28.53 5.04
CA THR A 24 -21.60 -29.24 4.10
C THR A 24 -21.67 -28.59 2.72
N ARG A 25 -20.81 -27.60 2.43
CA ARG A 25 -20.73 -26.90 1.14
C ARG A 25 -19.27 -26.76 0.72
N PRO A 26 -18.90 -26.97 -0.56
CA PRO A 26 -17.53 -26.80 -1.02
C PRO A 26 -17.11 -25.33 -0.87
N PHE A 27 -16.24 -25.04 0.10
CA PHE A 27 -15.60 -23.75 0.26
C PHE A 27 -14.67 -23.49 -0.94
N ARG A 28 -15.06 -22.57 -1.82
CA ARG A 28 -14.24 -22.13 -2.97
C ARG A 28 -13.38 -20.93 -2.58
N ILE A 29 -12.21 -21.19 -1.98
CA ILE A 29 -11.18 -20.17 -1.68
C ILE A 29 -10.20 -20.11 -2.84
N GLN A 30 -9.98 -18.92 -3.41
CA GLN A 30 -9.02 -18.70 -4.50
C GLN A 30 -7.73 -18.05 -4.00
N LYS A 31 -7.82 -17.15 -3.01
CA LYS A 31 -6.69 -16.48 -2.38
C LYS A 31 -6.70 -16.68 -0.87
N PHE A 32 -5.56 -17.05 -0.32
CA PHE A 32 -5.34 -17.17 1.13
C PHE A 32 -4.20 -16.24 1.55
N THR A 33 -4.46 -15.35 2.50
CA THR A 33 -3.48 -14.40 3.02
C THR A 33 -3.27 -14.60 4.52
N PHE A 34 -2.01 -14.78 4.93
CA PHE A 34 -1.57 -14.74 6.32
C PHE A 34 -0.91 -13.38 6.58
N LYS A 35 -1.35 -12.66 7.61
CA LYS A 35 -0.76 -11.41 8.06
C LYS A 35 -0.38 -11.50 9.53
N GLU A 36 0.83 -11.06 9.87
CA GLU A 36 1.30 -11.00 11.26
C GLU A 36 1.17 -12.35 11.99
N ALA A 37 1.25 -13.43 11.22
CA ALA A 37 1.08 -14.79 11.72
C ALA A 37 2.42 -15.36 12.19
N PHE A 38 2.35 -16.22 13.20
CA PHE A 38 3.50 -16.94 13.73
C PHE A 38 3.43 -18.41 13.33
N PHE A 39 4.51 -18.89 12.75
CA PHE A 39 4.66 -20.26 12.26
C PHE A 39 5.92 -20.90 12.84
N THR A 40 5.85 -22.21 13.01
CA THR A 40 7.02 -23.09 13.10
C THR A 40 7.12 -23.94 11.84
N ASP A 41 8.29 -24.50 11.57
CA ASP A 41 8.52 -25.54 10.55
C ASP A 41 7.46 -26.67 10.56
N GLN A 42 7.10 -27.18 11.73
CA GLN A 42 6.06 -28.21 11.90
C GLN A 42 4.69 -27.70 11.42
N THR A 43 4.27 -26.51 11.89
CA THR A 43 2.96 -25.96 11.53
C THR A 43 2.85 -25.62 10.04
N ILE A 44 3.94 -25.18 9.41
CA ILE A 44 3.95 -24.92 7.96
C ILE A 44 3.85 -26.23 7.18
N SER A 45 4.58 -27.27 7.61
CA SER A 45 4.52 -28.58 6.96
C SER A 45 3.06 -29.09 6.93
N GLN A 46 2.37 -29.02 8.07
CA GLN A 46 0.95 -29.37 8.19
C GLN A 46 0.05 -28.46 7.36
N ALA A 47 0.27 -27.14 7.42
CA ALA A 47 -0.52 -26.18 6.66
C ALA A 47 -0.43 -26.40 5.15
N ILE A 48 0.76 -26.71 4.62
CA ILE A 48 0.96 -27.03 3.19
C ILE A 48 0.13 -28.24 2.78
N VAL A 49 0.12 -29.29 3.61
CA VAL A 49 -0.66 -30.51 3.36
C VAL A 49 -2.16 -30.20 3.37
N LEU A 50 -2.65 -29.42 4.34
CA LEU A 50 -4.07 -29.04 4.44
C LEU A 50 -4.52 -28.11 3.31
N LEU A 51 -3.69 -27.14 2.93
CA LEU A 51 -4.02 -26.19 1.85
C LEU A 51 -4.22 -26.90 0.51
N LYS A 52 -3.64 -28.09 0.33
CA LYS A 52 -3.84 -28.90 -0.87
C LYS A 52 -5.30 -29.38 -1.02
N GLU A 53 -6.02 -29.63 0.07
CA GLU A 53 -7.42 -30.06 0.01
C GLU A 53 -8.31 -29.01 -0.67
N ILE A 54 -7.85 -27.75 -0.67
CA ILE A 54 -8.52 -26.61 -1.30
C ILE A 54 -8.12 -26.55 -2.79
N THR A 55 -8.74 -27.40 -3.60
CA THR A 55 -8.48 -27.47 -5.06
C THR A 55 -8.72 -26.17 -5.83
N SER A 56 -9.50 -25.23 -5.28
CA SER A 56 -9.74 -23.91 -5.87
C SER A 56 -8.65 -22.88 -5.58
N LEU A 57 -7.69 -23.17 -4.68
CA LEU A 57 -6.68 -22.23 -4.23
C LEU A 57 -5.65 -21.95 -5.34
N LYS A 58 -5.46 -20.67 -5.65
CA LYS A 58 -4.55 -20.19 -6.70
C LYS A 58 -3.46 -19.27 -6.18
N GLU A 59 -3.73 -18.52 -5.13
CA GLU A 59 -2.83 -17.51 -4.60
C GLU A 59 -2.62 -17.69 -3.10
N LEU A 60 -1.37 -17.67 -2.67
CA LEU A 60 -0.95 -17.72 -1.27
C LEU A 60 -0.11 -16.49 -0.95
N GLU A 61 -0.43 -15.80 0.13
CA GLU A 61 0.27 -14.60 0.55
C GLU A 61 0.63 -14.68 2.04
N ALA A 62 1.86 -14.29 2.39
CA ALA A 62 2.35 -14.19 3.76
C ALA A 62 3.02 -12.82 3.97
N ILE A 63 2.49 -12.01 4.89
CA ILE A 63 2.93 -10.63 5.11
C ILE A 63 3.26 -10.42 6.58
N ASN A 64 4.44 -9.88 6.88
CA ASN A 64 4.90 -9.62 8.25
C ASN A 64 4.85 -10.86 9.16
N CYS A 65 5.03 -12.05 8.59
CA CYS A 65 4.98 -13.31 9.34
C CYS A 65 6.33 -13.61 10.01
N VAL A 66 6.29 -14.40 11.08
CA VAL A 66 7.48 -14.95 11.73
C VAL A 66 7.49 -16.46 11.52
N LEU A 67 8.62 -17.00 11.10
CA LEU A 67 8.84 -18.43 10.91
C LEU A 67 10.01 -18.88 11.80
N GLU A 68 9.71 -19.66 12.82
CA GLU A 68 10.68 -20.22 13.75
C GLU A 68 11.11 -21.64 13.33
N GLY A 69 12.42 -21.86 13.19
CA GLY A 69 12.98 -23.19 13.00
C GLY A 69 13.05 -23.96 14.31
N LYS A 70 12.52 -25.18 14.34
CA LYS A 70 12.62 -26.14 15.45
C LYS A 70 13.33 -27.44 15.07
N GLY A 71 13.65 -27.64 13.79
CA GLY A 71 14.21 -28.89 13.26
C GLY A 71 13.15 -29.96 13.06
N ILE A 72 11.91 -29.59 12.77
CA ILE A 72 10.77 -30.50 12.55
C ILE A 72 10.08 -30.14 11.22
N TRP A 73 10.86 -30.18 10.14
CA TRP A 73 10.37 -29.91 8.78
C TRP A 73 10.09 -31.24 8.06
N ASN A 74 8.81 -31.58 7.85
CA ASN A 74 8.40 -32.89 7.34
C ASN A 74 8.23 -32.87 5.80
N THR A 75 9.34 -32.88 5.06
CA THR A 75 9.32 -32.89 3.59
C THR A 75 8.75 -34.17 2.99
N GLU A 76 8.89 -35.30 3.68
CA GLU A 76 8.31 -36.56 3.20
C GLU A 76 6.79 -36.51 3.13
N GLU A 77 6.14 -35.93 4.14
CA GLU A 77 4.69 -35.79 4.18
C GLU A 77 4.21 -34.81 3.09
N ILE A 78 4.93 -33.72 2.87
CA ILE A 78 4.66 -32.78 1.79
C ILE A 78 4.80 -33.47 0.42
N ALA A 79 5.86 -34.25 0.21
CA ALA A 79 6.07 -35.00 -1.02
C ALA A 79 4.97 -36.05 -1.26
N LYS A 80 4.59 -36.80 -0.22
CA LYS A 80 3.50 -37.79 -0.24
C LYS A 80 2.14 -37.15 -0.49
N SER A 81 1.94 -35.91 -0.03
CA SER A 81 0.68 -35.19 -0.22
C SER A 81 0.36 -34.99 -1.70
N GLY A 82 1.37 -34.91 -2.57
CA GLY A 82 1.26 -34.78 -4.04
C GLY A 82 1.23 -33.33 -4.52
N GLN A 83 0.83 -33.12 -5.78
CA GLN A 83 1.01 -31.81 -6.44
C GLN A 83 0.07 -30.70 -5.97
N SER A 84 0.60 -29.48 -5.84
CA SER A 84 -0.15 -28.25 -5.50
C SER A 84 -0.88 -27.65 -6.71
N PHE A 85 -1.97 -26.91 -6.44
CA PHE A 85 -2.74 -26.14 -7.42
C PHE A 85 -2.45 -24.64 -7.41
N VAL A 86 -1.63 -24.18 -6.45
CA VAL A 86 -1.23 -22.78 -6.27
C VAL A 86 -0.36 -22.34 -7.43
N GLU A 87 -0.66 -21.18 -8.00
CA GLU A 87 0.04 -20.60 -9.15
C GLU A 87 0.85 -19.34 -8.76
N SER A 88 0.47 -18.66 -7.69
CA SER A 88 1.14 -17.44 -7.21
C SER A 88 1.42 -17.52 -5.72
N VAL A 89 2.67 -17.25 -5.33
CA VAL A 89 3.10 -17.15 -3.93
C VAL A 89 3.76 -15.81 -3.71
N THR A 90 3.30 -15.09 -2.67
CA THR A 90 3.83 -13.79 -2.29
C THR A 90 4.22 -13.80 -0.82
N ILE A 91 5.49 -13.53 -0.52
CA ILE A 91 6.05 -13.48 0.82
C ILE A 91 6.67 -12.11 0.99
N ILE A 92 6.20 -11.34 1.97
CA ILE A 92 6.65 -9.97 2.22
C ILE A 92 7.00 -9.85 3.69
N LYS A 93 8.23 -9.39 3.99
CA LYS A 93 8.70 -9.15 5.35
C LYS A 93 8.56 -10.37 6.26
N ILE A 94 8.96 -11.56 5.78
CA ILE A 94 9.03 -12.73 6.65
C ILE A 94 10.30 -12.68 7.49
N MET A 95 10.17 -12.91 8.80
CA MET A 95 11.30 -13.04 9.71
C MET A 95 11.54 -14.52 9.99
N ILE A 96 12.68 -15.05 9.51
CA ILE A 96 13.07 -16.43 9.81
C ILE A 96 14.00 -16.45 11.02
N GLN A 97 13.54 -17.06 12.11
CA GLN A 97 14.31 -17.26 13.34
C GLN A 97 14.95 -18.64 13.32
N ASN A 98 16.17 -18.74 13.85
CA ASN A 98 16.93 -20.00 13.90
C ASN A 98 17.04 -20.71 12.54
N PHE A 99 17.37 -19.95 11.48
CA PHE A 99 17.45 -20.47 10.11
C PHE A 99 18.32 -21.74 9.95
N HIS A 100 19.35 -21.90 10.78
CA HIS A 100 20.24 -23.07 10.77
C HIS A 100 19.57 -24.38 11.24
N LEU A 101 18.38 -24.30 11.85
CA LEU A 101 17.60 -25.47 12.27
C LEU A 101 16.66 -25.97 11.16
N PHE A 102 16.54 -25.26 10.02
CA PHE A 102 15.77 -25.76 8.89
C PHE A 102 16.57 -26.83 8.13
N PHE A 103 15.90 -27.92 7.78
CA PHE A 103 16.46 -28.91 6.86
C PHE A 103 16.48 -28.36 5.42
N ASP A 104 17.21 -29.06 4.54
CA ASP A 104 17.17 -28.76 3.12
C ASP A 104 15.72 -28.86 2.61
N LEU A 105 15.37 -28.01 1.65
CA LEU A 105 14.03 -27.95 1.06
C LEU A 105 13.82 -29.06 0.00
N GLU A 106 14.60 -30.13 0.08
CA GLU A 106 14.48 -31.33 -0.75
C GLU A 106 13.13 -32.01 -0.47
N GLY A 107 12.35 -32.31 -1.52
CA GLY A 107 10.97 -32.80 -1.40
C GLY A 107 9.89 -31.76 -1.69
N MET A 108 10.24 -30.47 -1.78
CA MET A 108 9.31 -29.38 -2.12
C MET A 108 8.98 -29.30 -3.62
N GLU A 109 9.55 -30.15 -4.47
CA GLU A 109 9.42 -30.08 -5.93
C GLU A 109 7.97 -30.17 -6.40
N SER A 110 7.19 -31.01 -5.72
CA SER A 110 5.76 -31.20 -5.98
C SER A 110 4.92 -29.93 -5.73
N GLN A 111 5.41 -29.03 -4.87
CA GLN A 111 4.73 -27.79 -4.50
C GLN A 111 5.09 -26.63 -5.43
N ILE A 112 6.31 -26.62 -5.98
CA ILE A 112 6.84 -25.47 -6.72
C ILE A 112 6.79 -25.62 -8.25
N ASN A 113 6.68 -26.83 -8.78
CA ASN A 113 6.79 -27.08 -10.22
C ASN A 113 5.72 -26.38 -11.09
N LYS A 114 4.55 -26.10 -10.53
CA LYS A 114 3.40 -25.43 -11.19
C LYS A 114 3.29 -23.94 -10.87
N LEU A 115 4.13 -23.41 -9.98
CA LEU A 115 4.14 -21.98 -9.68
C LEU A 115 4.49 -21.18 -10.92
N LYS A 116 3.71 -20.13 -11.18
CA LYS A 116 3.90 -19.18 -12.28
C LYS A 116 4.48 -17.86 -11.79
N ARG A 117 4.16 -17.46 -10.55
CA ARG A 117 4.64 -16.22 -9.94
C ARG A 117 5.14 -16.47 -8.52
N LEU A 118 6.33 -15.96 -8.22
CA LEU A 118 6.92 -15.99 -6.91
C LEU A 118 7.45 -14.60 -6.56
N THR A 119 7.02 -14.06 -5.44
CA THR A 119 7.54 -12.82 -4.87
C THR A 119 8.01 -13.10 -3.46
N ILE A 120 9.28 -12.81 -3.17
CA ILE A 120 9.83 -12.82 -1.82
C ILE A 120 10.54 -11.49 -1.61
N ALA A 121 9.90 -10.57 -0.90
CA ALA A 121 10.37 -9.18 -0.75
C ALA A 121 10.64 -8.84 0.71
N SER A 122 11.63 -7.96 0.96
CA SER A 122 11.97 -7.46 2.31
C SER A 122 12.23 -8.58 3.32
N SER A 123 12.77 -9.72 2.88
CA SER A 123 12.81 -10.97 3.67
C SER A 123 14.23 -11.50 3.88
N ASN A 124 15.24 -10.64 3.70
CA ASN A 124 16.65 -10.94 3.91
C ASN A 124 17.18 -12.14 3.10
N VAL A 125 16.61 -12.40 1.92
CA VAL A 125 17.08 -13.48 1.04
C VAL A 125 18.48 -13.15 0.54
N PHE A 126 19.44 -14.05 0.74
CA PHE A 126 20.83 -13.86 0.29
C PHE A 126 21.29 -14.87 -0.77
N MET A 127 20.56 -15.97 -0.96
CA MET A 127 20.81 -17.02 -1.96
C MET A 127 19.57 -17.91 -2.13
N VAL A 128 19.33 -18.41 -3.34
CA VAL A 128 18.51 -19.60 -3.57
C VAL A 128 19.42 -20.74 -4.03
N PRO A 129 19.35 -21.94 -3.42
CA PRO A 129 20.16 -23.07 -3.86
C PRO A 129 19.85 -23.47 -5.31
N CYS A 130 20.89 -23.71 -6.11
CA CYS A 130 20.76 -24.08 -7.52
C CYS A 130 19.86 -25.31 -7.76
N LYS A 131 19.95 -26.32 -6.88
CA LYS A 131 19.10 -27.53 -6.95
C LYS A 131 17.62 -27.16 -6.90
N LEU A 132 17.23 -26.30 -5.96
CA LEU A 132 15.85 -25.85 -5.80
C LEU A 132 15.40 -24.97 -6.99
N ALA A 133 16.27 -24.06 -7.44
CA ALA A 133 16.00 -23.15 -8.56
C ALA A 133 15.69 -23.88 -9.89
N ARG A 134 16.23 -25.08 -10.10
CA ARG A 134 15.95 -25.93 -11.28
C ARG A 134 14.55 -26.53 -11.28
N ASN A 135 13.92 -26.66 -10.11
CA ASN A 135 12.62 -27.32 -9.97
C ASN A 135 11.43 -26.38 -10.24
N PHE A 136 11.67 -25.08 -10.43
CA PHE A 136 10.68 -24.08 -10.84
C PHE A 136 10.42 -24.11 -12.35
N LEU A 137 9.84 -25.21 -12.84
CA LEU A 137 9.68 -25.47 -14.28
C LEU A 137 8.72 -24.49 -14.99
N SER A 138 7.66 -24.05 -14.30
CA SER A 138 6.58 -23.23 -14.89
C SER A 138 6.65 -21.75 -14.51
N LEU A 139 7.70 -21.32 -13.80
CA LEU A 139 7.77 -19.97 -13.24
C LEU A 139 8.04 -18.93 -14.33
N LEU A 140 7.17 -17.93 -14.43
CA LEU A 140 7.22 -16.87 -15.44
C LEU A 140 7.67 -15.52 -14.83
N TYR A 141 7.33 -15.28 -13.57
CA TYR A 141 7.62 -14.06 -12.84
C TYR A 141 8.30 -14.37 -11.51
N LEU A 142 9.48 -13.79 -11.28
CA LEU A 142 10.25 -13.91 -10.06
C LEU A 142 10.62 -12.52 -9.55
N ASP A 143 10.32 -12.27 -8.28
CA ASP A 143 10.59 -10.99 -7.64
C ASP A 143 11.28 -11.20 -6.29
N PHE A 144 12.51 -10.73 -6.21
CA PHE A 144 13.35 -10.69 -5.02
C PHE A 144 13.76 -9.26 -4.66
N HIS A 145 12.90 -8.27 -4.90
CA HIS A 145 13.23 -6.90 -4.49
C HIS A 145 13.42 -6.74 -2.98
N ASP A 146 14.23 -5.77 -2.58
CA ASP A 146 14.51 -5.43 -1.18
C ASP A 146 15.03 -6.65 -0.38
N ASN A 147 16.14 -7.22 -0.83
CA ASN A 147 16.79 -8.38 -0.20
C ASN A 147 18.32 -8.18 -0.13
N LEU A 148 19.04 -9.24 0.23
CA LEU A 148 20.48 -9.22 0.49
C LEU A 148 21.28 -9.96 -0.60
N LEU A 149 20.78 -10.04 -1.84
CA LEU A 149 21.48 -10.69 -2.93
C LEU A 149 22.74 -9.89 -3.31
N VAL A 150 23.84 -10.63 -3.49
CA VAL A 150 25.16 -10.12 -3.89
C VAL A 150 25.70 -10.93 -5.06
N ASN A 151 26.55 -10.34 -5.90
CA ASN A 151 27.07 -10.98 -7.11
C ASN A 151 27.65 -12.38 -6.88
N ASN A 152 28.48 -12.56 -5.84
CA ASN A 152 29.15 -13.84 -5.55
C ASN A 152 28.18 -14.97 -5.16
N ARG A 153 26.96 -14.65 -4.72
CA ARG A 153 25.92 -15.64 -4.38
C ARG A 153 24.83 -15.73 -5.45
N LEU A 154 24.78 -14.77 -6.37
CA LEU A 154 23.84 -14.76 -7.48
C LEU A 154 24.11 -15.92 -8.46
N ASP A 155 25.37 -16.38 -8.58
CA ASP A 155 25.74 -17.55 -9.39
C ASP A 155 25.01 -18.83 -8.97
N GLU A 156 24.84 -19.03 -7.65
CA GLU A 156 24.08 -20.15 -7.08
C GLU A 156 22.59 -20.03 -7.35
N THR A 157 22.07 -18.80 -7.29
CA THR A 157 20.65 -18.50 -7.54
C THR A 157 20.31 -18.64 -9.02
N ILE A 158 21.20 -18.19 -9.92
CA ILE A 158 21.03 -18.21 -11.38
C ILE A 158 22.10 -19.13 -11.98
N CYS A 159 22.01 -20.41 -11.62
CA CYS A 159 22.91 -21.45 -12.14
C CYS A 159 22.44 -21.98 -13.51
N LYS A 160 23.27 -22.79 -14.17
CA LYS A 160 22.89 -23.43 -15.44
C LYS A 160 21.64 -24.30 -15.26
N GLY A 161 20.60 -24.03 -16.07
CA GLY A 161 19.32 -24.74 -16.06
C GLY A 161 18.33 -24.28 -14.99
N SER A 162 18.66 -23.24 -14.21
CA SER A 162 17.70 -22.64 -13.28
C SER A 162 16.63 -21.82 -14.01
N TRP A 163 15.44 -21.73 -13.43
CA TRP A 163 14.33 -20.88 -13.90
C TRP A 163 14.04 -20.96 -15.41
N PRO A 164 13.82 -22.16 -15.97
CA PRO A 164 13.85 -22.41 -17.42
C PRO A 164 12.82 -21.59 -18.22
N SER A 165 11.68 -21.27 -17.61
CA SER A 165 10.56 -20.56 -18.26
C SER A 165 10.48 -19.08 -17.90
N LEU A 166 11.45 -18.55 -17.14
CA LEU A 166 11.35 -17.23 -16.54
C LEU A 166 11.38 -16.11 -17.60
N GLN A 167 10.42 -15.20 -17.52
CA GLN A 167 10.27 -14.07 -18.45
C GLN A 167 10.52 -12.73 -17.78
N THR A 168 10.13 -12.59 -16.52
CA THR A 168 10.30 -11.37 -15.73
C THR A 168 11.06 -11.65 -14.45
N LEU A 169 12.11 -10.88 -14.20
CA LEU A 169 12.96 -10.97 -13.02
C LEU A 169 13.13 -9.59 -12.40
N ASN A 170 12.77 -9.46 -11.12
CA ASN A 170 13.02 -8.27 -10.32
C ASN A 170 14.03 -8.58 -9.21
N LEU A 171 15.18 -7.90 -9.27
CA LEU A 171 16.26 -7.93 -8.29
C LEU A 171 16.55 -6.51 -7.76
N SER A 172 15.58 -5.61 -7.83
CA SER A 172 15.75 -4.23 -7.39
C SER A 172 16.05 -4.13 -5.89
N GLN A 173 16.70 -3.05 -5.46
CA GLN A 173 16.98 -2.79 -4.03
C GLN A 173 17.72 -3.97 -3.35
N ASN A 174 18.75 -4.49 -4.01
CA ASN A 174 19.64 -5.50 -3.46
C ASN A 174 21.06 -4.92 -3.28
N SER A 175 22.05 -5.77 -3.03
CA SER A 175 23.45 -5.39 -2.83
C SER A 175 24.34 -5.78 -4.01
N LEU A 176 23.82 -5.72 -5.24
CA LEU A 176 24.60 -5.99 -6.45
C LEU A 176 25.55 -4.81 -6.74
N LYS A 177 26.81 -5.13 -7.05
CA LYS A 177 27.89 -4.16 -7.27
C LYS A 177 28.54 -4.25 -8.65
N SER A 178 28.54 -5.43 -9.29
CA SER A 178 29.12 -5.61 -10.63
C SER A 178 28.04 -5.89 -11.65
N LEU A 179 27.85 -4.95 -12.59
CA LEU A 179 26.88 -5.14 -13.68
C LEU A 179 27.33 -6.25 -14.65
N GLU A 180 28.63 -6.35 -14.92
CA GLU A 180 29.19 -7.41 -15.79
C GLU A 180 28.88 -8.81 -15.26
N GLN A 181 29.16 -9.05 -13.97
CA GLN A 181 28.87 -10.33 -13.33
C GLN A 181 27.37 -10.60 -13.33
N THR A 182 26.55 -9.60 -12.98
CA THR A 182 25.09 -9.72 -13.01
C THR A 182 24.59 -10.10 -14.41
N ALA A 183 25.06 -9.41 -15.46
CA ALA A 183 24.71 -9.70 -16.84
C ALA A 183 25.11 -11.13 -17.22
N LYS A 184 26.35 -11.53 -16.94
CA LYS A 184 26.88 -12.88 -17.21
C LYS A 184 26.07 -14.00 -16.54
N TYR A 185 25.57 -13.80 -15.32
CA TYR A 185 24.72 -14.80 -14.67
C TYR A 185 23.33 -14.83 -15.30
N ILE A 186 22.75 -13.65 -15.55
CA ILE A 186 21.42 -13.51 -16.16
C ILE A 186 21.39 -14.04 -17.59
N SER A 187 22.49 -13.99 -18.35
CA SER A 187 22.59 -14.52 -19.72
C SER A 187 22.25 -16.01 -19.83
N ARG A 188 22.27 -16.74 -18.71
CA ARG A 188 21.88 -18.15 -18.61
C ARG A 188 20.37 -18.37 -18.65
N LEU A 189 19.57 -17.32 -18.50
CA LEU A 189 18.10 -17.36 -18.54
C LEU A 189 17.62 -17.16 -19.99
N PRO A 190 17.18 -18.22 -20.69
CA PRO A 190 16.99 -18.16 -22.14
C PRO A 190 15.78 -17.32 -22.58
N ASN A 191 14.75 -17.24 -21.73
CA ASN A 191 13.45 -16.65 -22.04
C ASN A 191 13.23 -15.28 -21.37
N LEU A 192 14.26 -14.73 -20.72
CA LEU A 192 14.12 -13.51 -19.94
C LEU A 192 13.96 -12.29 -20.86
N ASN A 193 12.81 -11.62 -20.73
CA ASN A 193 12.43 -10.45 -21.52
C ASN A 193 12.47 -9.16 -20.71
N ASN A 194 12.19 -9.25 -19.41
CA ASN A 194 12.03 -8.12 -18.51
C ASN A 194 12.94 -8.28 -17.30
N LEU A 195 13.86 -7.33 -17.12
CA LEU A 195 14.76 -7.30 -15.98
C LEU A 195 14.66 -5.97 -15.24
N ASP A 196 14.45 -6.05 -13.94
CA ASP A 196 14.60 -4.94 -13.02
C ASP A 196 15.80 -5.19 -12.08
N ILE A 197 16.82 -4.34 -12.18
CA ILE A 197 17.99 -4.32 -11.30
C ILE A 197 18.20 -2.90 -10.74
N SER A 198 17.14 -2.11 -10.69
CA SER A 198 17.15 -0.75 -10.13
C SER A 198 17.54 -0.73 -8.66
N GLN A 199 17.93 0.43 -8.15
CA GLN A 199 18.27 0.63 -6.74
C GLN A 199 19.39 -0.32 -6.22
N ASN A 200 20.27 -0.79 -7.11
CA ASN A 200 21.51 -1.48 -6.78
C ASN A 200 22.70 -0.55 -7.04
N ASN A 201 23.80 -0.67 -6.30
CA ASN A 201 24.94 0.25 -6.45
C ASN A 201 26.01 -0.31 -7.39
N PHE A 202 25.81 -0.16 -8.72
CA PHE A 202 26.75 -0.68 -9.71
C PHE A 202 27.99 0.21 -9.93
N GLY A 203 27.92 1.50 -9.61
CA GLY A 203 29.03 2.42 -9.85
C GLY A 203 29.31 2.63 -11.34
N GLU A 204 30.45 2.17 -11.84
CA GLU A 204 30.83 2.29 -13.25
C GLU A 204 30.32 1.12 -14.09
N ILE A 205 29.77 1.45 -15.26
CA ILE A 205 29.33 0.46 -16.25
C ILE A 205 30.52 0.13 -17.16
N PRO A 206 30.88 -1.16 -17.33
CA PRO A 206 31.95 -1.59 -18.25
C PRO A 206 31.51 -1.46 -19.71
N ASP A 207 32.43 -1.59 -20.67
CA ASP A 207 32.06 -1.44 -22.10
C ASP A 207 31.44 -2.71 -22.72
N VAL A 208 31.68 -3.88 -22.12
CA VAL A 208 31.24 -5.19 -22.63
C VAL A 208 30.45 -5.92 -21.55
N CYS A 209 29.26 -6.40 -21.92
CA CYS A 209 28.40 -7.23 -21.07
C CYS A 209 27.71 -8.30 -21.90
N GLU A 210 27.46 -9.46 -21.29
CA GLU A 210 26.71 -10.55 -21.90
C GLU A 210 25.28 -10.56 -21.37
N TRP A 211 24.29 -10.27 -22.21
CA TRP A 211 22.88 -10.27 -21.83
C TRP A 211 22.10 -11.37 -22.56
N PRO A 212 20.94 -11.81 -22.03
CA PRO A 212 20.01 -12.66 -22.77
C PRO A 212 19.59 -12.00 -24.09
N LYS A 213 19.60 -12.77 -25.18
CA LYS A 213 19.21 -12.26 -26.51
C LYS A 213 17.76 -11.80 -26.60
N ALA A 214 16.90 -12.32 -25.73
CA ALA A 214 15.48 -12.01 -25.67
C ALA A 214 15.16 -10.74 -24.83
N LEU A 215 16.16 -10.15 -24.16
CA LEU A 215 15.96 -9.03 -23.25
C LEU A 215 15.48 -7.78 -24.01
N LYS A 216 14.31 -7.26 -23.58
CA LYS A 216 13.61 -6.11 -24.19
C LYS A 216 13.41 -4.96 -23.22
N TYR A 217 13.19 -5.26 -21.94
CA TYR A 217 12.98 -4.28 -20.89
C TYR A 217 14.12 -4.36 -19.87
N LEU A 218 14.75 -3.22 -19.60
CA LEU A 218 15.81 -3.10 -18.58
C LEU A 218 15.59 -1.87 -17.72
N ASN A 219 15.45 -2.08 -16.42
CA ASN A 219 15.42 -1.02 -15.42
C ASN A 219 16.74 -0.96 -14.64
N LEU A 220 17.46 0.14 -14.83
CA LEU A 220 18.71 0.54 -14.19
C LEU A 220 18.54 1.85 -13.40
N SER A 221 17.31 2.18 -13.00
CA SER A 221 17.04 3.40 -12.27
C SER A 221 17.70 3.40 -10.88
N SER A 222 18.14 4.57 -10.42
CA SER A 222 18.75 4.75 -9.10
C SER A 222 19.93 3.83 -8.82
N THR A 223 20.76 3.56 -9.84
CA THR A 223 21.95 2.70 -9.74
C THR A 223 23.27 3.44 -9.57
N GLN A 224 23.21 4.77 -9.43
CA GLN A 224 24.34 5.69 -9.25
C GLN A 224 25.28 5.78 -10.46
N ILE A 225 24.87 5.30 -11.63
CA ILE A 225 25.71 5.24 -12.82
C ILE A 225 26.02 6.65 -13.38
N PRO A 226 27.29 6.96 -13.71
CA PRO A 226 27.68 8.27 -14.23
C PRO A 226 27.59 8.39 -15.75
N LYS A 227 27.72 7.27 -16.48
CA LYS A 227 27.57 7.18 -17.94
C LYS A 227 26.95 5.84 -18.32
N VAL A 228 26.33 5.80 -19.49
CA VAL A 228 25.88 4.58 -20.17
C VAL A 228 26.92 4.20 -21.24
N THR A 229 27.18 2.90 -21.42
CA THR A 229 28.17 2.36 -22.38
C THR A 229 27.54 1.32 -23.30
N THR A 230 28.36 0.75 -24.20
CA THR A 230 27.99 -0.36 -25.08
C THR A 230 27.68 -1.67 -24.38
N CYS A 231 27.82 -1.74 -23.05
CA CYS A 231 27.34 -2.87 -22.25
C CYS A 231 25.83 -3.08 -22.38
N LEU A 232 25.04 -2.03 -22.61
CA LEU A 232 23.60 -2.19 -22.79
C LEU A 232 23.27 -2.86 -24.14
N PRO A 233 22.39 -3.87 -24.17
CA PRO A 233 22.10 -4.59 -25.40
C PRO A 233 21.26 -3.73 -26.35
N ARG A 234 21.58 -3.79 -27.65
CA ARG A 234 20.84 -3.04 -28.69
C ARG A 234 19.41 -3.56 -28.93
N THR A 235 19.04 -4.69 -28.33
CA THR A 235 17.72 -5.33 -28.43
C THR A 235 16.64 -4.66 -27.58
N LEU A 236 17.02 -3.72 -26.71
CA LEU A 236 16.09 -3.06 -25.80
C LEU A 236 15.01 -2.27 -26.53
N GLU A 237 13.77 -2.49 -26.10
CA GLU A 237 12.60 -1.70 -26.46
C GLU A 237 12.26 -0.66 -25.38
N VAL A 238 12.57 -0.96 -24.11
CA VAL A 238 12.33 -0.07 -22.97
C VAL A 238 13.56 -0.02 -22.08
N LEU A 239 14.02 1.20 -21.77
CA LEU A 239 15.16 1.46 -20.91
C LEU A 239 14.80 2.54 -19.87
N ASP A 240 14.93 2.18 -18.60
CA ASP A 240 14.86 3.13 -17.49
C ASP A 240 16.23 3.31 -16.85
N VAL A 241 16.76 4.53 -16.95
CA VAL A 241 18.03 4.97 -16.32
C VAL A 241 17.78 6.25 -15.49
N SER A 242 16.57 6.40 -14.96
CA SER A 242 16.19 7.52 -14.11
C SER A 242 16.89 7.52 -12.75
N GLY A 243 17.02 8.67 -12.10
CA GLY A 243 17.61 8.77 -10.76
C GLY A 243 19.11 8.44 -10.71
N ASN A 244 19.83 8.65 -11.81
CA ASN A 244 21.27 8.40 -11.92
C ASN A 244 22.08 9.71 -12.02
N ASN A 245 23.38 9.59 -12.29
CA ASN A 245 24.31 10.71 -12.39
C ASN A 245 24.70 11.04 -13.84
N LEU A 246 23.84 10.72 -14.81
CA LEU A 246 24.14 10.86 -16.23
C LEU A 246 24.25 12.33 -16.63
N LYS A 247 25.36 12.69 -17.29
CA LYS A 247 25.60 14.03 -17.85
C LYS A 247 25.23 14.13 -19.34
N GLU A 248 25.28 13.00 -20.03
CA GLU A 248 24.95 12.85 -21.45
C GLU A 248 24.37 11.46 -21.71
N PHE A 249 23.69 11.31 -22.84
CA PHE A 249 23.21 10.03 -23.34
C PHE A 249 23.42 9.97 -24.85
N GLY A 250 24.33 9.10 -25.29
CA GLY A 250 24.77 9.00 -26.69
C GLY A 250 24.71 7.59 -27.27
N LEU A 251 24.04 6.64 -26.60
CA LEU A 251 24.08 5.24 -27.00
C LEU A 251 23.08 4.97 -28.15
N PRO A 252 23.52 4.39 -29.29
CA PRO A 252 22.63 4.02 -30.38
C PRO A 252 21.81 2.79 -30.01
N LEU A 253 20.50 2.98 -29.82
CA LEU A 253 19.55 1.92 -29.47
C LEU A 253 18.42 1.89 -30.52
N PRO A 254 18.59 1.16 -31.63
CA PRO A 254 17.73 1.28 -32.81
C PRO A 254 16.30 0.80 -32.58
N PHE A 255 16.06 -0.14 -31.67
CA PHE A 255 14.75 -0.71 -31.38
C PHE A 255 14.04 -0.07 -30.18
N LEU A 256 14.66 0.94 -29.56
CA LEU A 256 14.13 1.55 -28.34
C LEU A 256 12.87 2.37 -28.65
N LYS A 257 11.81 2.11 -27.88
CA LYS A 257 10.51 2.77 -27.96
C LYS A 257 10.27 3.69 -26.77
N GLU A 258 10.74 3.31 -25.59
CA GLU A 258 10.57 4.09 -24.36
C GLU A 258 11.90 4.32 -23.64
N LEU A 259 12.19 5.58 -23.32
CA LEU A 259 13.41 5.99 -22.63
C LEU A 259 13.10 6.90 -21.45
N TYR A 260 13.48 6.45 -20.25
CA TYR A 260 13.30 7.20 -19.01
C TYR A 260 14.65 7.70 -18.48
N LEU A 261 14.83 9.02 -18.51
CA LEU A 261 16.02 9.78 -18.09
C LEU A 261 15.71 10.77 -16.96
N THR A 262 14.57 10.61 -16.29
CA THR A 262 14.10 11.48 -15.20
C THR A 262 15.13 11.57 -14.07
N ARG A 263 15.32 12.75 -13.44
CA ARG A 263 16.26 12.94 -12.31
C ARG A 263 17.71 12.54 -12.66
N ASN A 264 18.28 13.17 -13.67
CA ASN A 264 19.70 13.04 -14.05
C ASN A 264 20.36 14.44 -14.09
N GLN A 265 21.59 14.53 -14.63
CA GLN A 265 22.35 15.77 -14.77
C GLN A 265 22.56 16.18 -16.24
N LEU A 266 21.64 15.79 -17.13
CA LEU A 266 21.74 16.06 -18.57
C LEU A 266 21.70 17.56 -18.85
N LYS A 267 22.61 18.03 -19.71
CA LYS A 267 22.67 19.43 -20.18
C LYS A 267 21.97 19.65 -21.53
N THR A 268 21.97 18.62 -22.37
CA THR A 268 21.38 18.59 -23.73
C THR A 268 20.45 17.39 -23.86
N LEU A 269 19.56 17.40 -24.85
CA LEU A 269 18.77 16.20 -25.15
C LEU A 269 19.64 15.14 -25.83
N PRO A 270 19.21 13.86 -25.83
CA PRO A 270 19.89 12.79 -26.55
C PRO A 270 19.80 12.89 -28.09
N GLY A 271 19.70 14.10 -28.68
CA GLY A 271 19.43 14.29 -30.11
C GLY A 271 20.53 13.79 -31.06
N ALA A 272 21.75 13.60 -30.58
CA ALA A 272 22.84 13.01 -31.36
C ALA A 272 22.82 11.46 -31.39
N ALA A 273 22.02 10.82 -30.53
CA ALA A 273 21.90 9.37 -30.49
C ALA A 273 20.85 8.89 -31.51
N PRO A 274 21.17 7.96 -32.43
CA PRO A 274 20.20 7.44 -33.37
C PRO A 274 19.24 6.47 -32.65
N ILE A 275 18.09 7.01 -32.24
CA ILE A 275 16.97 6.29 -31.60
C ILE A 275 15.70 6.48 -32.44
N PRO A 276 15.64 5.92 -33.65
CA PRO A 276 14.64 6.30 -34.67
C PRO A 276 13.20 5.89 -34.32
N ASN A 277 13.02 4.90 -33.44
CA ASN A 277 11.71 4.32 -33.10
C ASN A 277 11.15 4.82 -31.76
N LEU A 278 11.70 5.91 -31.21
CA LEU A 278 11.34 6.41 -29.89
C LEU A 278 9.91 7.01 -29.89
N VAL A 279 9.05 6.44 -29.05
CA VAL A 279 7.65 6.86 -28.88
C VAL A 279 7.47 7.67 -27.60
N ALA A 280 8.19 7.31 -26.53
CA ALA A 280 8.10 7.99 -25.23
C ALA A 280 9.49 8.35 -24.69
N LEU A 281 9.65 9.61 -24.28
CA LEU A 281 10.87 10.15 -23.68
C LEU A 281 10.54 10.95 -22.42
N SER A 282 11.11 10.56 -21.28
CA SER A 282 11.00 11.32 -20.03
C SER A 282 12.34 11.90 -19.59
N VAL A 283 12.48 13.22 -19.65
CA VAL A 283 13.71 13.95 -19.27
C VAL A 283 13.49 14.92 -18.10
N ARG A 284 12.43 14.72 -17.31
CA ARG A 284 12.06 15.62 -16.20
C ARG A 284 13.17 15.70 -15.13
N ARG A 285 13.35 16.85 -14.48
CA ARG A 285 14.35 17.07 -13.42
C ARG A 285 15.79 16.81 -13.91
N ASN A 286 16.15 17.42 -15.02
CA ASN A 286 17.52 17.52 -15.55
C ASN A 286 18.00 18.98 -15.54
N LYS A 287 19.24 19.23 -16.01
CA LYS A 287 19.85 20.57 -16.10
C LYS A 287 19.88 21.06 -17.56
N LEU A 288 18.77 20.87 -18.28
CA LEU A 288 18.67 21.23 -19.70
C LEU A 288 18.69 22.75 -19.84
N ASN A 289 19.68 23.28 -20.57
CA ASN A 289 19.92 24.72 -20.68
C ASN A 289 19.43 25.33 -22.01
N GLY A 290 18.86 24.52 -22.90
CA GLY A 290 18.32 24.94 -24.20
C GLY A 290 18.07 23.73 -25.10
N PHE A 291 17.28 23.92 -26.16
CA PHE A 291 17.13 22.95 -27.24
C PHE A 291 18.01 23.40 -28.41
N SER A 292 18.85 22.53 -28.96
CA SER A 292 19.62 22.88 -30.16
C SER A 292 18.76 22.67 -31.42
N LYS A 293 19.01 23.48 -32.46
CA LYS A 293 18.28 23.37 -33.74
C LYS A 293 18.52 22.01 -34.42
N GLU A 294 19.68 21.42 -34.19
CA GLU A 294 20.11 20.10 -34.66
C GLU A 294 19.30 18.95 -34.00
N GLU A 295 18.72 19.14 -32.82
CA GLU A 295 17.85 18.17 -32.15
C GLU A 295 16.46 18.04 -32.83
N PHE A 296 16.08 18.99 -33.70
CA PHE A 296 14.82 19.01 -34.44
C PHE A 296 14.98 18.80 -35.96
N GLU A 297 16.19 18.84 -36.50
CA GLU A 297 16.44 18.51 -37.90
C GLU A 297 16.55 16.98 -38.06
N GLY A 298 15.40 16.33 -38.16
CA GLY A 298 15.31 14.95 -38.62
C GLY A 298 16.03 14.77 -39.95
N ALA A 299 16.67 13.61 -40.12
CA ALA A 299 17.42 13.26 -41.31
C ALA A 299 16.61 13.51 -42.60
N GLN A 300 17.25 14.10 -43.62
CA GLN A 300 16.68 14.32 -44.94
C GLN A 300 16.08 13.01 -45.49
N VAL A 301 14.75 12.95 -45.58
CA VAL A 301 14.05 11.88 -46.28
C VAL A 301 14.18 12.15 -47.78
N GLY A 302 14.91 11.29 -48.48
CA GLY A 302 15.04 11.32 -49.93
C GLY A 302 13.68 11.14 -50.61
N ALA A 303 13.39 12.07 -51.54
CA ALA A 303 12.34 12.03 -52.57
C ALA A 303 10.99 11.42 -52.16
N VAL A 304 10.08 12.26 -51.66
CA VAL A 304 8.66 11.92 -51.54
C VAL A 304 7.95 12.31 -52.84
N HIS A 305 7.37 11.34 -53.54
CA HIS A 305 6.35 11.60 -54.56
C HIS A 305 5.07 12.06 -53.86
N LEU A 306 4.85 13.38 -53.83
CA LEU A 306 3.65 13.98 -53.23
C LEU A 306 2.48 13.90 -54.23
N SER A 307 1.35 13.40 -53.76
CA SER A 307 0.10 13.35 -54.52
C SER A 307 -0.52 14.75 -54.67
N LEU A 308 -1.21 15.01 -55.78
CA LEU A 308 -1.77 16.31 -56.20
C LEU A 308 -2.66 17.01 -55.14
N MET A 309 -3.16 16.27 -54.14
CA MET A 309 -3.99 16.78 -53.04
C MET A 309 -3.20 17.55 -51.96
N GLU A 310 -1.88 17.43 -51.90
CA GLU A 310 -1.07 18.20 -50.95
C GLU A 310 -0.67 19.59 -51.47
N CYS A 311 -0.86 19.86 -52.77
CA CYS A 311 -0.51 21.15 -53.37
C CYS A 311 -1.47 22.28 -52.96
N HIS A 312 -2.71 21.96 -52.59
CA HIS A 312 -3.73 22.94 -52.17
C HIS A 312 -4.12 22.82 -50.68
N ARG A 313 -3.18 22.38 -49.82
CA ARG A 313 -3.42 22.26 -48.37
C ARG A 313 -3.88 23.58 -47.73
N SER A 314 -3.40 24.73 -48.19
CA SER A 314 -3.80 26.05 -47.64
C SER A 314 -5.26 26.40 -47.96
N LEU A 315 -5.76 26.07 -49.15
CA LEU A 315 -7.14 26.31 -49.56
C LEU A 315 -8.11 25.42 -48.78
N VAL A 316 -7.74 24.15 -48.59
CA VAL A 316 -8.55 23.20 -47.79
C VAL A 316 -8.61 23.65 -46.33
N VAL A 317 -7.48 24.05 -45.74
CA VAL A 317 -7.46 24.59 -44.37
C VAL A 317 -8.27 25.88 -44.25
N SER A 318 -8.18 26.79 -45.23
CA SER A 318 -8.97 28.02 -45.24
C SER A 318 -10.49 27.75 -45.27
N LEU A 319 -10.93 26.82 -46.14
CA LEU A 319 -12.33 26.39 -46.22
C LEU A 319 -12.82 25.75 -44.91
N ILE A 320 -12.00 24.90 -44.29
CA ILE A 320 -12.32 24.28 -42.99
C ILE A 320 -12.44 25.35 -41.90
N CYS A 321 -11.51 26.31 -41.85
CA CYS A 321 -11.55 27.40 -40.86
C CYS A 321 -12.82 28.27 -40.98
N VAL A 322 -13.24 28.60 -42.20
CA VAL A 322 -14.49 29.34 -42.44
C VAL A 322 -15.70 28.52 -41.98
N LEU A 323 -15.73 27.22 -42.28
CA LEU A 323 -16.83 26.35 -41.88
C LEU A 323 -16.92 26.21 -40.35
N VAL A 324 -15.79 26.06 -39.66
CA VAL A 324 -15.72 26.03 -38.20
C VAL A 324 -16.21 27.35 -37.59
N PHE A 325 -15.83 28.49 -38.17
CA PHE A 325 -16.29 29.80 -37.69
C PHE A 325 -17.82 29.95 -37.80
N LEU A 326 -18.42 29.50 -38.90
CA LEU A 326 -19.87 29.52 -39.09
C LEU A 326 -20.59 28.60 -38.09
N VAL A 327 -20.03 27.42 -37.81
CA VAL A 327 -20.59 26.49 -36.79
C VAL A 327 -20.52 27.11 -35.40
N ILE A 328 -19.42 27.77 -35.04
CA ILE A 328 -19.27 28.46 -33.74
C ILE A 328 -20.32 29.56 -33.60
N LEU A 329 -20.52 30.39 -34.63
CA LEU A 329 -21.56 31.44 -34.60
C LEU A 329 -22.96 30.85 -34.41
N LEU A 330 -23.25 29.72 -35.06
CA LEU A 330 -24.53 29.02 -34.93
C LEU A 330 -24.71 28.45 -33.51
N LEU A 331 -23.66 27.86 -32.93
CA LEU A 331 -23.67 27.38 -31.55
C LEU A 331 -23.85 28.50 -30.52
N VAL A 332 -23.25 29.67 -30.75
CA VAL A 332 -23.43 30.85 -29.88
C VAL A 332 -24.86 31.37 -29.98
N ALA A 333 -25.44 31.45 -31.18
CA ALA A 333 -26.83 31.86 -31.37
C ALA A 333 -27.83 30.90 -30.70
N VAL A 334 -27.60 29.58 -30.84
CA VAL A 334 -28.38 28.53 -30.17
C VAL A 334 -28.18 28.63 -28.65
N GLY A 335 -26.94 28.80 -28.16
CA GLY A 335 -26.64 28.93 -26.74
C GLY A 335 -27.28 30.16 -26.09
N HIS A 336 -27.39 31.27 -26.83
CA HIS A 336 -28.11 32.47 -26.39
C HIS A 336 -29.63 32.26 -26.38
N LYS A 337 -30.18 31.56 -27.37
CA LYS A 337 -31.62 31.24 -27.47
C LYS A 337 -32.08 30.25 -26.38
N TYR A 338 -31.23 29.32 -25.95
CA TYR A 338 -31.56 28.27 -24.99
C TYR A 338 -31.00 28.48 -23.57
N HIS A 339 -30.67 29.73 -23.17
CA HIS A 339 -30.22 30.07 -21.82
C HIS A 339 -29.04 29.21 -21.28
N VAL A 340 -28.10 28.80 -22.14
CA VAL A 340 -26.94 27.98 -21.72
C VAL A 340 -26.04 28.75 -20.73
N VAL A 341 -25.97 30.07 -20.87
CA VAL A 341 -25.25 30.97 -19.94
C VAL A 341 -25.81 30.87 -18.51
N TRP A 342 -27.11 30.62 -18.35
CA TRP A 342 -27.73 30.43 -17.04
C TRP A 342 -27.30 29.09 -16.41
N TYR A 343 -27.31 28.00 -17.19
CA TYR A 343 -26.86 26.68 -16.72
C TYR A 343 -25.36 26.64 -16.40
N LEU A 344 -24.52 27.35 -17.16
CA LEU A 344 -23.09 27.48 -16.88
C LEU A 344 -22.82 28.27 -15.60
N ARG A 345 -23.57 29.36 -15.35
CA ARG A 345 -23.50 30.08 -14.07
C ARG A 345 -23.97 29.21 -12.90
N MET A 346 -25.00 28.40 -13.10
CA MET A 346 -25.55 27.54 -12.04
C MET A 346 -24.62 26.37 -11.70
N THR A 347 -23.99 25.75 -12.70
CA THR A 347 -22.97 24.70 -12.50
C THR A 347 -21.70 25.26 -11.85
N TRP A 348 -21.28 26.48 -12.20
CA TRP A 348 -20.19 27.18 -11.50
C TRP A 348 -20.54 27.51 -10.04
N ALA A 349 -21.78 27.95 -9.77
CA ALA A 349 -22.28 28.18 -8.42
C ALA A 349 -22.31 26.88 -7.59
N TRP A 350 -22.74 25.78 -8.20
CA TRP A 350 -22.77 24.45 -7.57
C TRP A 350 -21.36 23.90 -7.27
N LEU A 351 -20.41 24.08 -8.17
CA LEU A 351 -19.00 23.71 -7.98
C LEU A 351 -18.31 24.57 -6.90
N ARG A 352 -18.63 25.86 -6.81
CA ARG A 352 -18.17 26.74 -5.72
C ARG A 352 -18.76 26.36 -4.37
N ALA A 353 -20.01 25.88 -4.35
CA ALA A 353 -20.67 25.40 -3.14
C ALA A 353 -20.06 24.10 -2.59
N LYS A 354 -19.55 23.20 -3.45
CA LYS A 354 -18.86 21.97 -3.03
C LYS A 354 -17.40 22.16 -2.60
N ARG A 355 -16.74 23.28 -2.95
CA ARG A 355 -15.31 23.52 -2.67
C ARG A 355 -15.02 24.38 -1.44
N LYS A 356 -16.04 24.96 -0.80
CA LYS A 356 -15.87 25.55 0.54
C LYS A 356 -16.38 24.52 1.56
N PRO A 357 -15.61 24.13 2.58
CA PRO A 357 -16.23 23.50 3.75
C PRO A 357 -17.27 24.51 4.25
N LYS A 358 -18.53 24.06 4.36
CA LYS A 358 -19.54 24.87 5.05
C LYS A 358 -18.93 25.21 6.41
N ARG A 359 -18.70 26.49 6.69
CA ARG A 359 -18.64 26.94 8.09
C ARG A 359 -19.92 26.40 8.71
N ALA A 360 -19.78 25.53 9.71
CA ALA A 360 -20.92 24.98 10.41
C ALA A 360 -21.85 26.13 10.79
N PRO A 361 -23.18 25.99 10.59
CA PRO A 361 -24.13 26.95 11.12
C PRO A 361 -23.90 27.12 12.64
N PRO A 362 -24.40 28.22 13.26
CA PRO A 362 -24.31 28.38 14.70
C PRO A 362 -24.82 27.12 15.39
N LYS A 363 -24.02 26.53 16.29
CA LYS A 363 -24.37 25.28 16.97
C LYS A 363 -25.64 25.50 17.79
N ASP A 364 -26.72 24.81 17.47
CA ASP A 364 -27.87 24.66 18.37
C ASP A 364 -27.46 23.71 19.49
N ILE A 365 -26.80 24.25 20.51
CA ILE A 365 -26.35 23.48 21.67
C ILE A 365 -27.58 23.23 22.56
N CYS A 366 -27.94 21.96 22.72
CA CYS A 366 -29.15 21.53 23.45
C CYS A 366 -28.82 20.94 24.83
N TYR A 367 -27.56 20.57 25.05
CA TYR A 367 -27.10 19.88 26.24
C TYR A 367 -25.82 20.52 26.79
N ASP A 368 -25.65 20.47 28.10
CA ASP A 368 -24.43 20.93 28.77
C ASP A 368 -23.31 19.90 28.59
N ALA A 369 -23.64 18.61 28.66
CA ALA A 369 -22.68 17.55 28.35
C ALA A 369 -23.30 16.29 27.74
N PHE A 370 -22.56 15.69 26.81
CA PHE A 370 -22.78 14.32 26.36
C PHE A 370 -21.97 13.37 27.23
N VAL A 371 -22.60 12.32 27.78
CA VAL A 371 -21.94 11.33 28.64
C VAL A 371 -21.69 10.03 27.87
N SER A 372 -20.42 9.66 27.77
CA SER A 372 -19.95 8.44 27.13
C SER A 372 -19.48 7.46 28.20
N TYR A 373 -20.19 6.34 28.38
CA TYR A 373 -19.96 5.33 29.41
C TYR A 373 -20.18 3.91 28.87
N SER A 374 -19.70 2.90 29.61
CA SER A 374 -19.94 1.49 29.27
C SER A 374 -21.33 1.09 29.75
N GLU A 375 -21.98 0.16 29.05
CA GLU A 375 -23.26 -0.39 29.52
C GLU A 375 -23.15 -1.03 30.91
N ASN A 376 -22.00 -1.61 31.24
CA ASN A 376 -21.71 -2.19 32.56
C ASN A 376 -21.62 -1.13 33.68
N ASP A 377 -21.38 0.14 33.33
CA ASP A 377 -21.28 1.26 34.29
C ASP A 377 -22.58 2.08 34.36
N SER A 378 -23.64 1.62 33.68
CA SER A 378 -24.91 2.36 33.56
C SER A 378 -25.58 2.65 34.90
N ASP A 379 -25.51 1.71 35.85
CA ASP A 379 -26.11 1.87 37.18
C ASP A 379 -25.54 3.09 37.92
N TRP A 380 -24.23 3.32 37.85
CA TRP A 380 -23.61 4.47 38.51
C TRP A 380 -23.93 5.78 37.78
N VAL A 381 -23.92 5.76 36.44
CA VAL A 381 -24.21 6.96 35.64
C VAL A 381 -25.66 7.40 35.83
N GLU A 382 -26.62 6.49 35.69
CA GLU A 382 -28.05 6.80 35.68
C GLU A 382 -28.61 7.06 37.08
N ASN A 383 -28.15 6.34 38.10
CA ASN A 383 -28.69 6.49 39.46
C ASN A 383 -27.93 7.52 40.30
N THR A 384 -26.61 7.68 40.07
CA THR A 384 -25.76 8.56 40.87
C THR A 384 -25.43 9.85 40.12
N MET A 385 -24.74 9.77 38.98
CA MET A 385 -24.27 10.98 38.27
C MET A 385 -25.42 11.85 37.76
N VAL A 386 -26.42 11.26 37.11
CA VAL A 386 -27.60 11.97 36.60
C VAL A 386 -28.35 12.64 37.75
N ARG A 387 -28.51 11.94 38.87
CA ARG A 387 -29.17 12.49 40.06
C ARG A 387 -28.42 13.72 40.59
N GLU A 388 -27.11 13.66 40.75
CA GLU A 388 -26.30 14.76 41.31
C GLU A 388 -26.13 15.96 40.37
N LEU A 389 -26.16 15.75 39.04
CA LEU A 389 -25.97 16.81 38.05
C LEU A 389 -27.28 17.43 37.54
N GLU A 390 -28.33 16.64 37.29
CA GLU A 390 -29.63 17.16 36.84
C GLU A 390 -30.44 17.77 38.00
N GLN A 391 -30.17 17.40 39.25
CA GLN A 391 -30.78 18.01 40.45
C GLN A 391 -29.95 19.16 41.04
N ALA A 392 -28.81 19.50 40.42
CA ALA A 392 -28.00 20.64 40.85
C ALA A 392 -28.73 21.98 40.65
N CYS A 393 -28.23 23.04 41.30
CA CYS A 393 -28.74 24.41 41.12
C CYS A 393 -27.61 25.31 40.58
N PRO A 394 -27.64 25.75 39.31
CA PRO A 394 -28.60 25.38 38.26
C PRO A 394 -28.44 23.93 37.77
N PRO A 395 -29.51 23.31 37.22
CA PRO A 395 -29.47 21.93 36.74
C PRO A 395 -28.71 21.81 35.41
N PHE A 396 -27.91 20.76 35.26
CA PHE A 396 -27.23 20.45 34.00
C PHE A 396 -28.09 19.54 33.13
N ARG A 397 -28.11 19.78 31.81
CA ARG A 397 -28.80 18.94 30.83
C ARG A 397 -27.83 17.94 30.23
N LEU A 398 -27.97 16.66 30.60
CA LEU A 398 -27.11 15.59 30.09
C LEU A 398 -27.75 14.88 28.90
N CYS A 399 -26.94 14.53 27.90
CA CYS A 399 -27.31 13.66 26.79
C CYS A 399 -26.77 12.25 27.05
N LEU A 400 -27.65 11.24 27.14
CA LEU A 400 -27.29 9.85 27.38
C LEU A 400 -27.67 8.96 26.20
N HIS A 401 -26.82 7.99 25.86
CA HIS A 401 -27.06 7.14 24.69
C HIS A 401 -28.28 6.22 24.83
N LYS A 402 -28.67 5.80 26.05
CA LYS A 402 -29.89 4.99 26.27
C LYS A 402 -31.19 5.80 26.23
N ARG A 403 -31.12 7.11 26.50
CA ARG A 403 -32.28 8.00 26.66
C ARG A 403 -32.55 8.85 25.43
N ASP A 404 -31.50 9.44 24.84
CA ASP A 404 -31.60 10.53 23.88
C ASP A 404 -31.28 10.12 22.43
N PHE A 405 -30.80 8.89 22.19
CA PHE A 405 -30.48 8.44 20.84
C PHE A 405 -31.74 8.14 20.02
N VAL A 406 -31.72 8.55 18.75
CA VAL A 406 -32.85 8.33 17.83
C VAL A 406 -32.80 6.89 17.31
N PRO A 407 -33.84 6.07 17.57
CA PRO A 407 -33.90 4.70 17.05
C PRO A 407 -33.92 4.68 15.52
N GLY A 408 -33.17 3.75 14.92
CA GLY A 408 -33.07 3.60 13.46
C GLY A 408 -31.97 4.44 12.79
N LYS A 409 -31.29 5.32 13.53
CA LYS A 409 -30.07 6.01 13.08
C LYS A 409 -28.82 5.18 13.47
N TRP A 410 -27.76 5.25 12.67
CA TRP A 410 -26.50 4.57 12.99
C TRP A 410 -25.96 5.08 14.33
N ILE A 411 -25.44 4.17 15.16
CA ILE A 411 -24.93 4.48 16.51
C ILE A 411 -23.85 5.57 16.43
N VAL A 412 -22.94 5.47 15.46
CA VAL A 412 -21.87 6.45 15.25
C VAL A 412 -22.44 7.84 14.93
N ASP A 413 -23.44 7.94 14.06
CA ASP A 413 -24.05 9.23 13.74
C ASP A 413 -24.82 9.82 14.93
N ASN A 414 -25.42 8.98 15.79
CA ASN A 414 -26.05 9.42 17.03
C ASN A 414 -25.02 10.00 18.01
N ILE A 415 -23.82 9.41 18.10
CA ILE A 415 -22.71 9.95 18.91
C ILE A 415 -22.29 11.32 18.39
N ILE A 416 -22.07 11.42 17.07
CA ILE A 416 -21.63 12.64 16.42
C ILE A 416 -22.61 13.78 16.69
N ASP A 417 -23.90 13.55 16.44
CA ASP A 417 -24.94 14.52 16.73
C ASP A 417 -24.96 14.93 18.21
N SER A 418 -24.75 13.98 19.13
CA SER A 418 -24.77 14.23 20.57
C SER A 418 -23.58 15.07 21.02
N ILE A 419 -22.40 14.84 20.46
CA ILE A 419 -21.20 15.65 20.69
C ILE A 419 -21.40 17.07 20.14
N GLU A 420 -21.96 17.21 18.93
CA GLU A 420 -22.16 18.53 18.31
C GLU A 420 -23.22 19.38 19.03
N LYS A 421 -24.25 18.74 19.59
CA LYS A 421 -25.32 19.37 20.37
C LYS A 421 -24.98 19.58 21.84
N SER A 422 -23.76 19.25 22.29
CA SER A 422 -23.32 19.38 23.68
C SER A 422 -22.18 20.37 23.84
N HIS A 423 -22.15 21.11 24.96
CA HIS A 423 -21.04 22.01 25.30
C HIS A 423 -19.74 21.25 25.64
N LYS A 424 -19.88 20.17 26.42
CA LYS A 424 -18.77 19.28 26.82
C LYS A 424 -19.08 17.82 26.47
N THR A 425 -18.03 17.01 26.41
CA THR A 425 -18.14 15.55 26.32
C THR A 425 -17.45 14.93 27.53
N LEU A 426 -18.21 14.19 28.34
CA LEU A 426 -17.75 13.52 29.56
C LEU A 426 -17.51 12.04 29.25
N PHE A 427 -16.31 11.57 29.51
CA PHE A 427 -15.94 10.16 29.38
C PHE A 427 -15.84 9.53 30.77
N VAL A 428 -16.68 8.53 31.02
CA VAL A 428 -16.63 7.71 32.23
C VAL A 428 -15.76 6.50 31.96
N LEU A 429 -14.55 6.52 32.49
CA LEU A 429 -13.50 5.53 32.27
C LEU A 429 -13.50 4.48 33.38
N SER A 430 -13.70 3.23 32.97
CA SER A 430 -13.52 1.99 33.74
C SER A 430 -12.74 0.98 32.91
N GLU A 431 -12.33 -0.15 33.50
CA GLU A 431 -11.76 -1.25 32.74
C GLU A 431 -12.75 -1.77 31.69
N HIS A 432 -14.04 -1.83 32.03
CA HIS A 432 -15.12 -2.20 31.11
C HIS A 432 -15.27 -1.21 29.95
N PHE A 433 -15.17 0.09 30.22
CA PHE A 433 -15.23 1.12 29.17
C PHE A 433 -14.11 0.94 28.14
N VAL A 434 -12.87 0.72 28.61
CA VAL A 434 -11.69 0.60 27.74
C VAL A 434 -11.71 -0.70 26.92
N GLN A 435 -12.30 -1.77 27.45
CA GLN A 435 -12.44 -3.06 26.76
C GLN A 435 -13.68 -3.14 25.85
N SER A 436 -14.66 -2.26 26.06
CA SER A 436 -15.93 -2.26 25.31
C SER A 436 -15.76 -1.98 23.81
N GLU A 437 -16.77 -2.38 23.03
CA GLU A 437 -16.85 -2.07 21.60
C GLU A 437 -16.96 -0.57 21.34
N TRP A 438 -17.48 0.19 22.29
CA TRP A 438 -17.58 1.64 22.21
C TRP A 438 -16.21 2.32 22.10
N CYS A 439 -15.22 1.80 22.81
CA CYS A 439 -13.83 2.27 22.72
C CYS A 439 -13.20 1.89 21.36
N LYS A 440 -13.73 0.90 20.62
CA LYS A 440 -13.20 0.53 19.29
C LYS A 440 -13.44 1.60 18.21
N TYR A 441 -14.36 2.55 18.41
CA TYR A 441 -14.70 3.61 17.43
C TYR A 441 -13.73 4.82 17.42
N GLU A 442 -12.48 4.64 17.90
CA GLU A 442 -11.42 5.67 18.02
C GLU A 442 -11.16 6.49 16.75
N LEU A 443 -11.35 5.88 15.57
CA LEU A 443 -11.10 6.54 14.28
C LEU A 443 -11.98 7.77 14.06
N ASP A 444 -13.18 7.82 14.64
CA ASP A 444 -14.15 8.89 14.39
C ASP A 444 -14.05 10.07 15.37
N PHE A 445 -13.52 9.85 16.58
CA PHE A 445 -13.22 10.93 17.55
C PHE A 445 -12.06 11.83 17.11
N SER A 446 -11.17 11.32 16.25
CA SER A 446 -10.06 12.09 15.69
C SER A 446 -10.54 13.28 14.84
N HIS A 447 -11.74 13.19 14.23
CA HIS A 447 -12.34 14.26 13.45
C HIS A 447 -12.78 15.46 14.30
N PHE A 448 -13.10 15.26 15.59
CA PHE A 448 -13.63 16.29 16.48
C PHE A 448 -12.58 16.99 17.33
N ARG A 449 -11.31 16.57 17.27
CA ARG A 449 -10.22 17.18 18.06
C ARG A 449 -10.53 17.29 19.57
N LEU A 450 -11.35 16.39 20.09
CA LEU A 450 -11.77 16.38 21.49
C LEU A 450 -10.58 16.13 22.45
N PHE A 451 -9.53 15.48 21.95
CA PHE A 451 -8.32 15.12 22.69
C PHE A 451 -7.08 15.91 22.25
N ASP A 452 -7.26 17.06 21.58
CA ASP A 452 -6.16 17.96 21.24
C ASP A 452 -5.81 18.82 22.48
N GLU A 453 -4.53 19.08 22.72
CA GLU A 453 -3.97 19.66 23.96
C GLU A 453 -4.55 21.05 24.37
N ASN A 454 -5.27 21.73 23.47
CA ASN A 454 -5.83 23.07 23.69
C ASN A 454 -7.38 23.09 23.76
N ASN A 455 -8.03 21.93 23.93
CA ASN A 455 -9.49 21.84 23.89
C ASN A 455 -10.07 21.29 25.20
N ASP A 456 -10.60 22.18 26.04
CA ASP A 456 -11.27 21.82 27.31
C ASP A 456 -12.65 21.18 27.11
N ALA A 457 -12.99 20.76 25.89
CA ALA A 457 -14.27 20.16 25.57
C ALA A 457 -14.43 18.72 26.10
N ALA A 458 -13.32 18.02 26.40
CA ALA A 458 -13.35 16.66 26.92
C ALA A 458 -13.02 16.62 28.42
N ILE A 459 -13.90 16.00 29.21
CA ILE A 459 -13.72 15.78 30.64
C ILE A 459 -13.59 14.28 30.88
N LEU A 460 -12.53 13.85 31.57
CA LEU A 460 -12.30 12.45 31.91
C LEU A 460 -12.63 12.19 33.38
N VAL A 461 -13.54 11.24 33.63
CA VAL A 461 -13.89 10.74 34.97
C VAL A 461 -13.41 9.30 35.08
N LEU A 462 -12.57 9.01 36.05
CA LEU A 462 -12.03 7.67 36.32
C LEU A 462 -12.81 7.04 37.47
N LEU A 463 -13.61 6.00 37.19
CA LEU A 463 -14.40 5.29 38.21
C LEU A 463 -13.54 4.37 39.08
N GLU A 464 -12.52 3.78 38.48
CA GLU A 464 -11.62 2.83 39.13
C GLU A 464 -10.19 2.97 38.58
N PRO A 465 -9.16 2.62 39.36
CA PRO A 465 -7.78 2.70 38.90
C PRO A 465 -7.51 1.76 37.71
N ILE A 466 -7.33 2.31 36.51
CA ILE A 466 -7.03 1.53 35.31
C ILE A 466 -5.50 1.33 35.20
N GLN A 467 -5.06 0.07 35.17
CA GLN A 467 -3.65 -0.22 34.94
C GLN A 467 -3.21 0.22 33.53
N SER A 468 -2.04 0.84 33.40
CA SER A 468 -1.55 1.35 32.10
C SER A 468 -1.39 0.27 31.03
N LYS A 469 -1.33 -1.00 31.42
CA LYS A 469 -1.30 -2.18 30.52
C LYS A 469 -2.69 -2.59 30.02
N ALA A 470 -3.75 -2.27 30.77
CA ALA A 470 -5.13 -2.59 30.42
C ALA A 470 -5.65 -1.71 29.27
N ILE A 471 -5.06 -0.53 29.03
CA ILE A 471 -5.36 0.32 27.88
C ILE A 471 -4.67 -0.24 26.62
N PRO A 472 -5.43 -0.73 25.61
CA PRO A 472 -4.84 -1.26 24.39
C PRO A 472 -3.87 -0.30 23.70
N LYS A 473 -2.82 -0.84 23.06
CA LYS A 473 -1.73 -0.04 22.44
C LYS A 473 -2.20 0.95 21.38
N ARG A 474 -3.36 0.70 20.74
CA ARG A 474 -3.98 1.59 19.75
C ARG A 474 -4.37 2.96 20.34
N PHE A 475 -4.72 3.03 21.62
CA PHE A 475 -5.17 4.25 22.30
C PHE A 475 -4.03 5.16 22.75
N CYS A 476 -3.20 5.61 21.82
CA CYS A 476 -2.02 6.42 22.12
C CYS A 476 -2.38 7.82 22.66
N LYS A 477 -3.48 8.43 22.15
CA LYS A 477 -3.96 9.75 22.61
C LYS A 477 -4.53 9.69 24.02
N LEU A 478 -5.40 8.73 24.31
CA LEU A 478 -5.95 8.54 25.66
C LEU A 478 -4.82 8.26 26.67
N ARG A 479 -3.85 7.41 26.30
CA ARG A 479 -2.68 7.13 27.14
C ARG A 479 -1.85 8.39 27.41
N LYS A 480 -1.69 9.26 26.41
CA LYS A 480 -0.98 10.54 26.57
C LYS A 480 -1.72 11.44 27.58
N ILE A 481 -3.05 11.54 27.50
CA ILE A 481 -3.87 12.38 28.40
C ILE A 481 -3.93 11.81 29.83
N MET A 482 -4.05 10.49 29.97
CA MET A 482 -3.96 9.82 31.27
C MET A 482 -2.61 10.09 31.94
N ASN A 483 -1.52 10.20 31.16
CA ASN A 483 -0.19 10.52 31.67
C ASN A 483 0.01 12.01 32.02
N THR A 484 -0.83 12.92 31.52
CA THR A 484 -0.77 14.37 31.83
C THR A 484 -1.61 14.77 33.04
N LYS A 485 -2.21 13.82 33.77
CA LYS A 485 -2.98 13.99 35.02
C LYS A 485 -4.20 14.93 34.95
N THR A 486 -4.83 15.08 33.79
CA THR A 486 -6.02 15.92 33.60
C THR A 486 -7.31 15.09 33.65
N TYR A 487 -7.56 14.38 34.75
CA TYR A 487 -8.78 13.58 34.96
C TYR A 487 -9.29 13.71 36.40
N LEU A 488 -10.58 13.45 36.61
CA LEU A 488 -11.23 13.42 37.92
C LEU A 488 -11.41 11.97 38.37
N GLU A 489 -10.84 11.60 39.51
CA GLU A 489 -10.93 10.25 40.05
C GLU A 489 -12.08 10.15 41.06
N TRP A 490 -12.88 9.08 40.94
CA TRP A 490 -13.99 8.81 41.84
C TRP A 490 -13.48 8.31 43.20
N PRO A 491 -13.74 9.04 44.31
CA PRO A 491 -13.17 8.69 45.61
C PRO A 491 -14.04 7.68 46.39
N ALA A 492 -13.38 6.85 47.20
CA ALA A 492 -14.03 5.84 48.03
C ALA A 492 -14.70 6.40 49.31
N GLY A 493 -14.28 7.59 49.79
CA GLY A 493 -14.82 8.21 51.01
C GLY A 493 -15.90 9.27 50.72
N GLU A 494 -16.97 9.29 51.51
CA GLU A 494 -18.13 10.18 51.32
C GLU A 494 -17.77 11.68 51.36
N GLU A 495 -16.86 12.11 52.24
CA GLU A 495 -16.41 13.52 52.31
C GLU A 495 -15.65 13.96 51.05
N GLN A 496 -14.91 13.03 50.42
CA GLN A 496 -14.15 13.31 49.20
C GLN A 496 -15.06 13.32 47.96
N GLN A 497 -16.19 12.60 48.00
CA GLN A 497 -17.18 12.61 46.91
C GLN A 497 -17.81 13.99 46.71
N GLN A 498 -18.03 14.74 47.79
CA GLN A 498 -18.52 16.12 47.69
C GLN A 498 -17.55 17.02 46.90
N VAL A 499 -16.25 16.88 47.18
CA VAL A 499 -15.19 17.62 46.45
C VAL A 499 -15.13 17.21 44.99
N PHE A 500 -15.30 15.92 44.69
CA PHE A 500 -15.39 15.42 43.32
C PHE A 500 -16.54 16.09 42.54
N TRP A 501 -17.74 16.14 43.13
CA TRP A 501 -18.90 16.73 42.47
C TRP A 501 -18.73 18.23 42.24
N GLU A 502 -18.16 18.97 43.18
CA GLU A 502 -17.87 20.41 42.99
C GLU A 502 -16.85 20.64 41.85
N ASN A 503 -15.79 19.84 41.80
CA ASN A 503 -14.80 19.92 40.72
C ASN A 503 -15.40 19.57 39.35
N LEU A 504 -16.27 18.55 39.30
CA LEU A 504 -16.95 18.16 38.06
C LEU A 504 -17.92 19.23 37.57
N LYS A 505 -18.72 19.80 38.47
CA LYS A 505 -19.63 20.93 38.16
C LYS A 505 -18.84 22.16 37.71
N GLY A 506 -17.65 22.39 38.28
CA GLY A 506 -16.73 23.44 37.84
C GLY A 506 -16.24 23.24 36.40
N ALA A 507 -15.77 22.02 36.08
CA ALA A 507 -15.28 21.67 34.75
C ALA A 507 -16.38 21.72 33.66
N LEU A 508 -17.63 21.44 34.03
CA LEU A 508 -18.77 21.56 33.12
C LEU A 508 -19.15 23.02 32.81
N LYS A 509 -18.80 23.97 33.70
CA LYS A 509 -19.12 25.41 33.55
C LYS A 509 -18.02 26.23 32.86
N SER A 510 -16.77 25.75 32.87
CA SER A 510 -15.62 26.38 32.18
C SER A 510 -15.73 26.22 30.67
#